data_AF-A0A7C5LQY5-F1
#
_entry.id   AF-A0A7C5LQY5-F1
#
_cell.length_a   1.000
_cell.length_b   1.000
_cell.length_c   1.000
_cell.angle_alpha   90.00
_cell.angle_beta   90.00
_cell.angle_gamma   90.00
#
_symmetry.space_group_name_H-M   'P 1'
#
loop_
_entity.id
_entity.type
_entity.pdbx_description
1 polymer ?
#
loop_
_entity_poly.entity_id
_entity_poly.type
_entity_poly.pdbx_seq_one_letter_code
_entity_poly.pdbx_strand_id
1 'polypeptide(L)'
;MALAGHRRAAPLLRGRAACLLPLGVQGHRHAPAEPAVQAAAQRAGRRHQDRDRPQGLGARPARPRRALFPHLCRVRLGAAGAGPGRKVRTHRRGAAALIPLVAWRVGSQPFYTYTLLLDLGLLIAVAGLAVEGNRRGWSPAEVLEALAWALLPGMLAGRAAYAAGLGIPLWQGAPWGEGLSFAAALAGGALGLALLALVRRRSYWQLLGAVVPGLALGQALGWLGAAAHGVSAGAPLAPGTWWAPRLRDLYGTELPRFPVQYLAALASLAAWAIMARLRPGDRGRTAGYAIVVGVSLALLCGHVEQRQPLLAGLSFDQAVYSALALAGAALAATLALRQAGRRRTRGPHQELCRPGRGAAPPPCHPEWRGTAESGQWPGGHPSR
;
A
#
# COMPACT_ATOMS: atom_id res chain seq x y z
N MET A 1 39.62 51.59 -50.32
CA MET A 1 40.87 50.80 -50.29
C MET A 1 40.57 49.55 -49.47
N ALA A 2 40.49 48.37 -50.07
CA ALA A 2 41.61 47.52 -50.50
C ALA A 2 42.38 46.96 -49.27
N LEU A 3 42.64 45.65 -49.13
CA LEU A 3 42.34 44.50 -50.02
C LEU A 3 42.33 43.18 -49.21
N ALA A 4 42.08 42.07 -49.92
CA ALA A 4 42.01 40.67 -49.49
C ALA A 4 43.09 40.16 -48.50
N GLY A 5 42.89 39.04 -47.79
CA GLY A 5 41.72 38.15 -47.73
C GLY A 5 42.09 36.68 -47.46
N HIS A 6 41.08 35.79 -47.55
CA HIS A 6 41.18 34.34 -47.83
C HIS A 6 41.92 33.44 -46.80
N ARG A 7 41.62 32.14 -46.61
CA ARG A 7 40.57 31.16 -47.00
C ARG A 7 40.87 29.95 -46.06
N ARG A 8 39.98 29.06 -45.60
CA ARG A 8 38.84 28.34 -46.23
C ARG A 8 38.06 27.58 -45.12
N ALA A 9 36.78 27.30 -45.39
CA ALA A 9 35.99 26.08 -45.11
C ALA A 9 36.30 25.23 -43.83
N ALA A 10 35.39 24.92 -42.89
CA ALA A 10 33.96 24.56 -42.96
C ALA A 10 33.69 23.24 -43.75
N PRO A 11 32.54 22.52 -43.58
CA PRO A 11 31.36 22.87 -42.77
C PRO A 11 30.60 21.70 -42.05
N LEU A 12 29.53 22.10 -41.33
CA LEU A 12 28.22 21.42 -41.15
C LEU A 12 28.07 20.10 -40.36
N LEU A 13 27.24 20.18 -39.31
CA LEU A 13 25.88 19.63 -39.34
C LEU A 13 24.92 20.41 -38.39
N ARG A 14 24.04 21.23 -38.98
CA ARG A 14 22.72 21.62 -38.43
C ARG A 14 21.72 20.57 -38.97
N GLY A 15 20.57 20.24 -38.37
CA GLY A 15 19.74 20.96 -37.40
C GLY A 15 18.41 21.37 -38.07
N ARG A 16 17.28 21.22 -37.33
CA ARG A 16 15.84 21.28 -37.75
C ARG A 16 15.26 19.92 -38.18
N ALA A 17 14.07 19.44 -37.80
CA ALA A 17 12.80 19.97 -37.23
C ALA A 17 11.62 20.03 -38.23
N ALA A 18 10.43 19.76 -37.68
CA ALA A 18 9.07 19.92 -38.23
C ALA A 18 8.40 18.74 -38.96
N CYS A 19 7.14 18.55 -38.54
CA CYS A 19 6.03 17.69 -38.96
C CYS A 19 5.85 17.40 -40.46
N LEU A 20 5.18 16.26 -40.77
CA LEU A 20 3.88 16.23 -41.45
C LEU A 20 3.21 14.82 -41.42
N LEU A 21 1.87 14.80 -41.42
CA LEU A 21 0.99 13.64 -41.64
C LEU A 21 0.85 13.35 -43.15
N PRO A 22 0.50 12.11 -43.57
CA PRO A 22 -0.90 11.76 -43.89
C PRO A 22 -1.36 10.43 -43.22
N LEU A 23 -2.60 10.34 -42.71
CA LEU A 23 -3.81 9.84 -43.39
C LEU A 23 -3.75 8.38 -43.90
N GLY A 24 -4.53 7.51 -43.23
CA GLY A 24 -4.89 6.17 -43.67
C GLY A 24 -6.23 5.78 -43.04
N VAL A 25 -7.33 5.93 -43.81
CA VAL A 25 -8.71 5.74 -43.33
C VAL A 25 -9.31 4.49 -43.97
N GLN A 26 -9.71 3.52 -43.13
CA GLN A 26 -10.76 2.52 -43.36
C GLN A 26 -10.96 1.75 -42.03
N GLY A 27 -12.16 1.48 -41.52
CA GLY A 27 -13.48 1.89 -42.00
C GLY A 27 -14.57 0.84 -41.72
N HIS A 28 -14.99 0.65 -40.47
CA HIS A 28 -16.28 -0.01 -40.19
C HIS A 28 -17.00 0.56 -38.96
N ARG A 29 -18.16 1.18 -39.25
CA ARG A 29 -19.28 1.48 -38.35
C ARG A 29 -20.16 0.21 -38.23
N HIS A 30 -21.06 -0.03 -37.25
CA HIS A 30 -21.66 0.81 -36.21
C HIS A 30 -22.30 -0.06 -35.08
N ALA A 31 -22.25 0.46 -33.82
CA ALA A 31 -23.33 0.39 -32.81
C ALA A 31 -23.52 -0.93 -31.98
N PRO A 32 -24.30 -0.93 -30.86
CA PRO A 32 -23.71 -1.27 -29.54
C PRO A 32 -24.45 -2.35 -28.72
N ALA A 33 -23.79 -2.93 -27.71
CA ALA A 33 -24.44 -3.81 -26.73
C ALA A 33 -23.73 -3.89 -25.36
N GLU A 34 -24.21 -3.11 -24.39
CA GLU A 34 -24.27 -3.51 -22.97
C GLU A 34 -25.70 -4.00 -22.64
N PRO A 35 -25.97 -4.73 -21.54
CA PRO A 35 -25.09 -5.59 -20.74
C PRO A 35 -25.74 -6.98 -20.50
N ALA A 36 -25.33 -8.03 -21.23
CA ALA A 36 -26.02 -9.34 -21.19
C ALA A 36 -25.52 -10.36 -20.14
N VAL A 37 -24.37 -10.11 -19.50
CA VAL A 37 -23.63 -11.17 -18.77
C VAL A 37 -24.18 -11.46 -17.36
N GLN A 38 -24.75 -10.48 -16.67
CA GLN A 38 -25.27 -10.68 -15.29
C GLN A 38 -26.67 -11.33 -15.23
N ALA A 39 -27.46 -11.27 -16.31
CA ALA A 39 -28.81 -11.87 -16.35
C ALA A 39 -28.79 -13.39 -16.60
N ALA A 40 -27.74 -13.92 -17.22
CA ALA A 40 -27.64 -15.35 -17.57
C ALA A 40 -27.44 -16.24 -16.33
N ALA A 41 -26.59 -15.82 -15.38
CA ALA A 41 -26.29 -16.58 -14.17
C ALA A 41 -27.53 -16.78 -13.26
N GLN A 42 -28.42 -15.79 -13.18
CA GLN A 42 -29.63 -15.87 -12.35
C GLN A 42 -30.76 -16.72 -12.96
N ARG A 43 -30.80 -16.90 -14.29
CA ARG A 43 -31.80 -17.75 -14.97
C ARG A 43 -31.44 -19.23 -14.97
N ALA A 44 -30.16 -19.59 -14.92
CA ALA A 44 -29.73 -20.98 -14.81
C ALA A 44 -30.13 -21.63 -13.46
N GLY A 45 -30.03 -20.88 -12.36
CA GLY A 45 -30.33 -21.38 -11.01
C GLY A 45 -31.81 -21.67 -10.71
N ARG A 46 -32.76 -21.19 -11.53
CA ARG A 46 -34.21 -21.40 -11.32
C ARG A 46 -34.83 -22.54 -12.14
N ARG A 47 -34.10 -23.17 -13.07
CA ARG A 47 -34.64 -24.23 -13.94
C ARG A 47 -34.47 -25.66 -13.42
N HIS A 48 -33.84 -25.85 -12.26
CA HIS A 48 -33.51 -27.18 -11.74
C HIS A 48 -34.39 -27.67 -10.58
N GLN A 49 -35.50 -26.99 -10.27
CA GLN A 49 -36.33 -27.27 -9.09
C GLN A 49 -37.80 -27.64 -9.40
N ASP A 50 -38.16 -27.82 -10.69
CA ASP A 50 -39.48 -28.27 -11.13
C ASP A 50 -39.34 -29.32 -12.24
N ARG A 51 -39.24 -30.60 -11.87
CA ARG A 51 -39.57 -31.78 -12.71
C ARG A 51 -39.44 -33.10 -11.94
N ASP A 52 -40.40 -33.35 -11.05
CA ASP A 52 -40.66 -34.68 -10.49
C ASP A 52 -42.16 -34.99 -10.48
N ARG A 53 -42.65 -35.66 -11.53
CA ARG A 53 -43.86 -36.50 -11.51
C ARG A 53 -43.81 -37.50 -12.68
N PRO A 54 -44.20 -38.77 -12.48
CA PRO A 54 -44.01 -39.82 -13.48
C PRO A 54 -45.20 -39.96 -14.43
N GLN A 55 -44.92 -40.39 -15.66
CA GLN A 55 -45.89 -41.07 -16.53
C GLN A 55 -45.23 -42.34 -17.09
N GLY A 56 -45.97 -43.45 -17.10
CA GLY A 56 -45.51 -44.75 -17.56
C GLY A 56 -46.01 -45.10 -18.97
N LEU A 57 -45.90 -46.39 -19.31
CA LEU A 57 -46.13 -47.00 -20.63
C LEU A 57 -44.98 -46.69 -21.62
N GLY A 58 -44.38 -47.64 -22.34
CA GLY A 58 -44.52 -49.10 -22.26
C GLY A 58 -44.18 -49.78 -23.58
N ALA A 59 -42.97 -50.35 -23.71
CA ALA A 59 -42.63 -51.34 -24.76
C ALA A 59 -41.32 -52.10 -24.45
N ARG A 60 -41.33 -53.40 -24.75
CA ARG A 60 -40.22 -54.38 -24.72
C ARG A 60 -40.60 -55.48 -25.75
N PRO A 61 -39.70 -56.39 -26.16
CA PRO A 61 -38.24 -56.41 -26.02
C PRO A 61 -37.48 -56.77 -27.32
N ALA A 62 -36.15 -56.64 -27.31
CA ALA A 62 -35.27 -57.47 -28.15
C ALA A 62 -33.93 -57.75 -27.41
N ARG A 63 -33.43 -58.99 -27.54
CA ARG A 63 -32.21 -59.58 -26.94
C ARG A 63 -31.93 -60.89 -27.73
N PRO A 64 -30.78 -61.59 -27.59
CA PRO A 64 -29.50 -61.21 -26.97
C PRO A 64 -28.24 -61.64 -27.80
N ARG A 65 -27.04 -61.30 -27.32
CA ARG A 65 -25.77 -62.09 -27.36
C ARG A 65 -24.84 -61.45 -26.30
N ARG A 66 -24.50 -62.12 -25.18
CA ARG A 66 -23.35 -63.04 -24.98
C ARG A 66 -22.06 -62.48 -25.63
N ALA A 67 -20.96 -62.20 -24.94
CA ALA A 67 -20.62 -62.31 -23.50
C ALA A 67 -19.67 -61.12 -23.12
N LEU A 68 -18.84 -61.05 -22.07
CA LEU A 68 -18.40 -61.97 -20.99
C LEU A 68 -17.91 -61.11 -19.79
N PHE A 69 -17.75 -61.70 -18.60
CA PHE A 69 -17.05 -61.14 -17.42
C PHE A 69 -16.34 -62.30 -16.71
N PRO A 70 -15.15 -62.10 -16.12
CA PRO A 70 -15.08 -61.92 -14.65
C PRO A 70 -13.93 -60.96 -14.22
N HIS A 71 -13.61 -60.63 -12.96
CA HIS A 71 -14.00 -61.12 -11.61
C HIS A 71 -14.05 -59.96 -10.58
N LEU A 72 -14.92 -60.12 -9.57
CA LEU A 72 -14.73 -59.77 -8.15
C LEU A 72 -14.20 -58.37 -7.73
N CYS A 73 -15.09 -57.57 -7.14
CA CYS A 73 -14.93 -57.20 -5.72
C CYS A 73 -16.30 -56.99 -5.06
N ARG A 74 -16.64 -57.80 -4.05
CA ARG A 74 -17.86 -57.66 -3.21
C ARG A 74 -17.44 -57.15 -1.84
N VAL A 75 -17.90 -55.96 -1.46
CA VAL A 75 -18.05 -55.57 -0.05
C VAL A 75 -19.50 -55.16 0.19
N ARG A 76 -20.11 -55.73 1.23
CA ARG A 76 -21.51 -55.50 1.61
C ARG A 76 -21.72 -54.05 2.05
N LEU A 77 -22.72 -53.39 1.47
CA LEU A 77 -23.46 -52.32 2.14
C LEU A 77 -24.78 -52.90 2.62
N GLY A 78 -24.95 -53.01 3.94
CA GLY A 78 -26.21 -53.41 4.56
C GLY A 78 -27.20 -52.25 4.52
N ALA A 79 -28.42 -52.51 4.06
CA ALA A 79 -29.52 -51.56 4.18
C ALA A 79 -30.00 -51.51 5.64
N ALA A 80 -30.09 -50.30 6.21
CA ALA A 80 -30.67 -50.08 7.54
C ALA A 80 -31.54 -48.82 7.56
N GLY A 81 -32.79 -49.02 7.97
CA GLY A 81 -33.86 -48.06 8.31
C GLY A 81 -33.65 -46.56 8.07
N ALA A 82 -34.42 -46.01 7.12
CA ALA A 82 -34.76 -44.59 7.14
C ALA A 82 -35.79 -44.31 8.25
N GLY A 83 -35.41 -43.50 9.24
CA GLY A 83 -36.28 -42.98 10.30
C GLY A 83 -36.08 -41.47 10.46
N PRO A 84 -37.13 -40.67 10.72
CA PRO A 84 -37.09 -39.24 10.46
C PRO A 84 -36.46 -38.41 11.59
N GLY A 85 -35.97 -37.21 11.23
CA GLY A 85 -36.10 -36.07 12.14
C GLY A 85 -34.98 -35.78 13.15
N ARG A 86 -33.74 -36.21 12.95
CA ARG A 86 -32.60 -35.58 13.66
C ARG A 86 -32.08 -34.36 12.89
N LYS A 87 -32.53 -33.16 13.28
CA LYS A 87 -31.85 -31.91 12.92
C LYS A 87 -30.42 -31.99 13.46
N VAL A 88 -29.45 -32.32 12.60
CA VAL A 88 -28.02 -32.22 12.93
C VAL A 88 -27.72 -30.74 13.09
N ARG A 89 -27.82 -30.26 14.34
CA ARG A 89 -27.47 -28.91 14.74
C ARG A 89 -25.96 -28.77 14.64
N THR A 90 -25.49 -28.51 13.43
CA THR A 90 -24.09 -28.23 13.13
C THR A 90 -23.68 -26.96 13.89
N HIS A 91 -23.20 -27.14 15.12
CA HIS A 91 -22.47 -26.13 15.86
C HIS A 91 -21.11 -25.90 15.17
N ARG A 92 -21.13 -25.36 13.95
CA ARG A 92 -19.98 -24.68 13.33
C ARG A 92 -19.74 -23.37 14.08
N ARG A 93 -19.27 -23.47 15.31
CA ARG A 93 -18.36 -22.48 15.91
C ARG A 93 -16.94 -22.70 15.35
N GLY A 94 -16.83 -22.85 14.02
CA GLY A 94 -15.58 -22.46 13.38
C GLY A 94 -15.52 -20.95 13.50
N ALA A 95 -14.37 -20.39 13.90
CA ALA A 95 -14.22 -18.95 14.02
C ALA A 95 -14.62 -18.29 12.70
N ALA A 96 -15.79 -17.66 12.69
CA ALA A 96 -16.24 -16.84 11.56
C ALA A 96 -15.23 -15.71 11.37
N ALA A 97 -15.10 -15.21 10.13
CA ALA A 97 -14.26 -14.05 9.85
C ALA A 97 -14.49 -12.96 10.91
N LEU A 98 -13.42 -12.60 11.63
CA LEU A 98 -13.49 -11.77 12.85
C LEU A 98 -14.08 -10.37 12.61
N ILE A 99 -14.22 -9.98 11.35
CA ILE A 99 -14.75 -8.70 10.90
C ILE A 99 -15.86 -8.99 9.88
N PRO A 100 -17.08 -8.44 10.05
CA PRO A 100 -18.16 -8.62 9.08
C PRO A 100 -17.82 -7.93 7.75
N LEU A 101 -18.26 -8.49 6.62
CA LEU A 101 -18.02 -7.92 5.28
C LEU A 101 -18.78 -6.59 5.06
N VAL A 102 -20.04 -6.56 5.51
CA VAL A 102 -20.93 -5.39 5.46
C VAL A 102 -21.08 -4.88 6.89
N ALA A 103 -20.75 -3.61 7.13
CA ALA A 103 -20.84 -2.99 8.44
C ALA A 103 -22.29 -2.57 8.75
N TRP A 104 -22.93 -1.88 7.80
CA TRP A 104 -24.35 -1.56 7.84
C TRP A 104 -24.92 -1.41 6.42
N ARG A 105 -26.23 -1.18 6.34
CA ARG A 105 -26.95 -0.89 5.08
C ARG A 105 -27.76 0.39 5.26
N VAL A 106 -27.78 1.24 4.24
CA VAL A 106 -28.71 2.38 4.15
C VAL A 106 -29.63 2.09 2.96
N GLY A 107 -30.87 1.68 3.27
CA GLY A 107 -31.76 1.10 2.27
C GLY A 107 -31.15 -0.14 1.61
N SER A 108 -31.13 -0.16 0.27
CA SER A 108 -30.50 -1.23 -0.51
C SER A 108 -28.97 -1.21 -0.48
N GLN A 109 -28.35 -0.06 -0.19
CA GLN A 109 -26.92 0.16 -0.38
C GLN A 109 -26.09 -0.41 0.80
N PRO A 110 -25.19 -1.37 0.55
CA PRO A 110 -24.29 -1.90 1.59
C PRO A 110 -23.09 -0.97 1.79
N PHE A 111 -22.77 -0.67 3.05
CA PHE A 111 -21.51 -0.03 3.44
C PHE A 111 -20.54 -1.13 3.89
N TYR A 112 -19.47 -1.32 3.11
CA TYR A 112 -18.48 -2.36 3.37
C TYR A 112 -17.51 -1.95 4.47
N THR A 113 -17.19 -2.88 5.38
CA THR A 113 -16.22 -2.63 6.47
C THR A 113 -14.82 -2.32 5.92
N TYR A 114 -14.51 -2.81 4.71
CA TYR A 114 -13.33 -2.44 3.92
C TYR A 114 -13.17 -0.92 3.76
N THR A 115 -14.19 -0.27 3.21
CA THR A 115 -14.20 1.17 2.94
C THR A 115 -14.04 1.97 4.22
N LEU A 116 -14.77 1.58 5.28
CA LEU A 116 -14.70 2.26 6.57
C LEU A 116 -13.32 2.18 7.24
N LEU A 117 -12.66 1.03 7.17
CA LEU A 117 -11.31 0.85 7.71
C LEU A 117 -10.25 1.58 6.86
N LEU A 118 -10.44 1.66 5.54
CA LEU A 118 -9.61 2.50 4.67
C LEU A 118 -9.80 3.99 4.96
N ASP A 119 -11.03 4.47 5.04
CA ASP A 119 -11.37 5.88 5.29
C ASP A 119 -10.85 6.31 6.67
N LEU A 120 -11.04 5.48 7.70
CA LEU A 120 -10.47 5.71 9.03
C LEU A 120 -8.93 5.69 8.99
N GLY A 121 -8.33 4.79 8.20
CA GLY A 121 -6.88 4.75 7.98
C GLY A 121 -6.34 6.01 7.33
N LEU A 122 -7.03 6.52 6.31
CA LEU A 122 -6.70 7.78 5.65
C LEU A 122 -6.86 8.97 6.60
N LEU A 123 -7.96 9.05 7.35
CA LEU A 123 -8.21 10.09 8.35
C LEU A 123 -7.13 10.10 9.44
N ILE A 124 -6.70 8.93 9.93
CA ILE A 124 -5.60 8.84 10.90
C ILE A 124 -4.26 9.25 10.27
N ALA A 125 -4.01 8.93 8.99
CA ALA A 125 -2.81 9.38 8.30
C ALA A 125 -2.78 10.91 8.10
N VAL A 126 -3.91 11.51 7.72
CA VAL A 126 -4.10 12.97 7.59
C VAL A 126 -3.96 13.66 8.95
N ALA A 127 -4.63 13.16 9.99
CA ALA A 127 -4.54 13.71 11.34
C ALA A 127 -3.10 13.59 11.89
N GLY A 128 -2.42 12.47 11.65
CA GLY A 128 -1.01 12.28 12.01
C GLY A 128 -0.09 13.29 11.32
N LEU A 129 -0.29 13.54 10.03
CA LEU A 129 0.45 14.57 9.27
C LEU A 129 0.14 15.98 9.80
N ALA A 130 -1.11 16.29 10.13
CA ALA A 130 -1.50 17.59 10.69
C ALA A 130 -0.89 17.84 12.07
N VAL A 131 -0.94 16.86 12.98
CA VAL A 131 -0.32 16.92 14.31
C VAL A 131 1.20 17.09 14.20
N GLU A 132 1.85 16.31 13.35
CA GLU A 132 3.30 16.35 13.19
C GLU A 132 3.78 17.58 12.39
N GLY A 133 2.94 18.13 11.50
CA GLY A 133 3.15 19.42 10.84
C GLY A 133 3.03 20.60 11.81
N ASN A 134 1.98 20.63 12.64
CA ASN A 134 1.83 21.63 13.70
C ASN A 134 3.01 21.60 14.70
N ARG A 135 3.47 20.39 15.07
CA ARG A 135 4.68 20.20 15.89
C ARG A 135 5.97 20.73 15.25
N ARG A 136 5.97 20.99 13.93
CA ARG A 136 7.08 21.57 13.15
C ARG A 136 6.85 23.05 12.82
N GLY A 137 5.75 23.65 13.27
CA GLY A 137 5.36 25.02 12.91
C GLY A 137 4.93 25.18 11.45
N TRP A 138 4.48 24.10 10.78
CA TRP A 138 3.94 24.19 9.42
C TRP A 138 2.55 24.83 9.44
N SER A 139 2.28 25.68 8.45
CA SER A 139 0.94 26.25 8.29
C SER A 139 -0.06 25.19 7.78
N PRO A 140 -1.38 25.37 8.00
CA PRO A 140 -2.40 24.45 7.47
C PRO A 140 -2.33 24.28 5.93
N ALA A 141 -1.94 25.34 5.21
CA ALA A 141 -1.74 25.30 3.77
C ALA A 141 -0.57 24.39 3.36
N GLU A 142 0.50 24.35 4.14
CA GLU A 142 1.65 23.46 3.89
C GLU A 142 1.34 22.00 4.20
N VAL A 143 0.53 21.75 5.25
CA VAL A 143 0.00 20.41 5.56
C VAL A 143 -0.88 19.91 4.41
N LEU A 144 -1.79 20.76 3.92
CA LEU A 144 -2.66 20.43 2.79
C LEU A 144 -1.86 20.24 1.48
N GLU A 145 -0.83 21.05 1.25
CA GLU A 145 0.06 20.90 0.10
C GLU A 145 0.82 19.57 0.18
N ALA A 146 1.44 19.25 1.32
CA ALA A 146 2.12 17.95 1.52
C ALA A 146 1.15 16.77 1.33
N LEU A 147 -0.10 16.91 1.78
CA LEU A 147 -1.13 15.89 1.59
C LEU A 147 -1.50 15.73 0.11
N ALA A 148 -1.75 16.81 -0.62
CA ALA A 148 -2.13 16.77 -2.03
C ALA A 148 -1.01 16.20 -2.91
N TRP A 149 0.24 16.61 -2.66
CA TRP A 149 1.43 16.08 -3.35
C TRP A 149 1.76 14.63 -2.97
N ALA A 150 1.29 14.11 -1.84
CA ALA A 150 1.39 12.68 -1.52
C ALA A 150 0.23 11.89 -2.17
N LEU A 151 -1.00 12.34 -2.02
CA LEU A 151 -2.19 11.58 -2.42
C LEU A 151 -2.40 11.56 -3.93
N LEU A 152 -2.35 12.70 -4.64
CA LEU A 152 -2.71 12.73 -6.06
C LEU A 152 -1.72 11.90 -6.92
N PRO A 153 -0.39 12.03 -6.77
CA PRO A 153 0.55 11.17 -7.50
C PRO A 153 0.51 9.71 -7.05
N GLY A 154 0.21 9.45 -5.76
CA GLY A 154 0.02 8.10 -5.24
C GLY A 154 -1.21 7.41 -5.84
N MET A 155 -2.38 8.05 -5.83
CA MET A 155 -3.60 7.52 -6.44
C MET A 155 -3.40 7.27 -7.94
N LEU A 156 -2.80 8.21 -8.66
CA LEU A 156 -2.51 8.06 -10.09
C LEU A 156 -1.57 6.89 -10.37
N ALA A 157 -0.45 6.78 -9.65
CA ALA A 157 0.50 5.68 -9.82
C ALA A 157 -0.10 4.31 -9.43
N GLY A 158 -0.86 4.26 -8.33
CA GLY A 158 -1.54 3.05 -7.88
C GLY A 158 -2.59 2.54 -8.85
N ARG A 159 -3.38 3.45 -9.44
CA ARG A 159 -4.37 3.13 -10.49
C ARG A 159 -3.69 2.75 -11.80
N ALA A 160 -2.61 3.43 -12.19
CA ALA A 160 -1.85 3.11 -13.41
C ALA A 160 -1.21 1.72 -13.35
N ALA A 161 -0.60 1.34 -12.22
CA ALA A 161 -0.04 0.00 -12.03
C ALA A 161 -1.13 -1.08 -11.99
N TYR A 162 -2.30 -0.81 -11.39
CA TYR A 162 -3.45 -1.72 -11.42
C TYR A 162 -3.97 -1.93 -12.85
N ALA A 163 -4.20 -0.83 -13.59
CA ALA A 163 -4.69 -0.88 -14.96
C ALA A 163 -3.72 -1.61 -15.90
N ALA A 164 -2.42 -1.29 -15.81
CA ALA A 164 -1.37 -1.98 -16.56
C ALA A 164 -1.29 -3.48 -16.22
N GLY A 165 -1.42 -3.85 -14.95
CA GLY A 165 -1.41 -5.24 -14.50
C GLY A 165 -2.60 -6.09 -14.98
N LEU A 166 -3.70 -5.45 -15.40
CA LEU A 166 -4.87 -6.12 -15.99
C LEU A 166 -4.98 -5.91 -17.52
N GLY A 167 -4.09 -5.12 -18.13
CA GLY A 167 -4.17 -4.76 -19.55
C GLY A 167 -5.36 -3.87 -19.91
N ILE A 168 -5.96 -3.17 -18.93
CA ILE A 168 -7.13 -2.29 -19.14
C ILE A 168 -6.72 -0.82 -19.31
N PRO A 169 -7.51 0.01 -20.01
CA PRO A 169 -7.29 1.46 -20.04
C PRO A 169 -7.35 2.07 -18.64
N LEU A 170 -6.45 3.03 -18.38
CA LEU A 170 -6.32 3.73 -17.09
C LEU A 170 -7.67 4.21 -16.52
N TRP A 171 -8.52 4.74 -17.41
CA TRP A 171 -9.80 5.37 -17.10
C TRP A 171 -11.02 4.48 -17.41
N GLN A 172 -10.86 3.17 -17.59
CA GLN A 172 -12.01 2.27 -17.75
C GLN A 172 -12.74 2.08 -16.40
N GLY A 173 -14.06 2.31 -16.39
CA GLY A 173 -14.86 2.29 -15.15
C GLY A 173 -14.79 3.60 -14.38
N ALA A 174 -15.19 3.59 -13.10
CA ALA A 174 -15.10 4.77 -12.24
C ALA A 174 -13.63 5.09 -11.92
N PRO A 175 -13.11 6.32 -12.20
CA PRO A 175 -11.68 6.64 -12.04
C PRO A 175 -11.11 6.43 -10.63
N TRP A 176 -12.00 6.40 -9.63
CA TRP A 176 -11.71 6.39 -8.21
C TRP A 176 -12.28 5.17 -7.46
N GLY A 177 -13.09 4.34 -8.15
CA GLY A 177 -13.94 3.33 -7.50
C GLY A 177 -13.43 1.89 -7.56
N GLU A 178 -12.52 1.59 -8.48
CA GLU A 178 -12.07 0.21 -8.75
C GLU A 178 -10.54 0.12 -8.69
N GLY A 179 -10.03 -0.83 -7.89
CA GLY A 179 -8.67 -1.36 -7.97
C GLY A 179 -7.48 -0.39 -7.90
N LEU A 180 -6.69 -0.49 -6.83
CA LEU A 180 -5.46 0.30 -6.66
C LEU A 180 -4.29 -0.60 -6.22
N SER A 181 -3.14 -0.50 -6.89
CA SER A 181 -1.90 -1.08 -6.36
C SER A 181 -1.35 -0.20 -5.24
N PHE A 182 -1.45 -0.67 -3.99
CA PHE A 182 -0.89 0.07 -2.85
C PHE A 182 0.63 0.23 -2.94
N ALA A 183 1.35 -0.76 -3.46
CA ALA A 183 2.80 -0.69 -3.65
C ALA A 183 3.20 0.47 -4.60
N ALA A 184 2.52 0.58 -5.75
CA ALA A 184 2.73 1.70 -6.67
C ALA A 184 2.23 3.04 -6.10
N ALA A 185 1.14 3.04 -5.32
CA ALA A 185 0.64 4.25 -4.67
C ALA A 185 1.62 4.82 -3.63
N LEU A 186 2.25 3.94 -2.84
CA LEU A 186 3.30 4.30 -1.90
C LEU A 186 4.51 4.92 -2.61
N ALA A 187 4.95 4.31 -3.72
CA ALA A 187 6.04 4.83 -4.53
C ALA A 187 5.68 6.18 -5.20
N GLY A 188 4.47 6.31 -5.75
CA GLY A 188 3.97 7.54 -6.36
C GLY A 188 3.85 8.69 -5.36
N GLY A 189 3.34 8.45 -4.16
CA GLY A 189 3.26 9.46 -3.10
C GLY A 189 4.63 9.89 -2.57
N ALA A 190 5.58 8.96 -2.44
CA ALA A 190 6.96 9.31 -2.11
C ALA A 190 7.61 10.18 -3.20
N LEU A 191 7.41 9.86 -4.48
CA LEU A 191 7.86 10.67 -5.61
C LEU A 191 7.21 12.06 -5.62
N GLY A 192 5.90 12.14 -5.35
CA GLY A 192 5.20 13.41 -5.25
C GLY A 192 5.72 14.31 -4.13
N LEU A 193 6.04 13.74 -2.96
CA LEU A 193 6.73 14.47 -1.89
C LEU A 193 8.18 14.87 -2.26
N ALA A 194 8.86 14.10 -3.11
CA ALA A 194 10.18 14.48 -3.63
C ALA A 194 10.10 15.66 -4.61
N LEU A 195 9.08 15.70 -5.46
CA LEU A 195 8.78 16.82 -6.34
C LEU A 195 8.41 18.07 -5.53
N LEU A 196 7.56 17.93 -4.50
CA LEU A 196 7.25 19.03 -3.58
C LEU A 196 8.51 19.56 -2.87
N ALA A 197 9.37 18.66 -2.38
CA ALA A 197 10.65 19.03 -1.77
C ALA A 197 11.52 19.86 -2.72
N LEU A 198 11.59 19.48 -3.99
CA LEU A 198 12.33 20.20 -5.03
C LEU A 198 11.71 21.58 -5.32
N VAL A 199 10.40 21.64 -5.58
CA VAL A 199 9.67 22.89 -5.91
C VAL A 199 9.72 23.90 -4.76
N ARG A 200 9.48 23.45 -3.52
CA ARG A 200 9.48 24.32 -2.33
C ARG A 200 10.83 24.46 -1.65
N ARG A 201 11.90 23.86 -2.20
CA ARG A 201 13.25 23.76 -1.61
C ARG A 201 13.24 23.25 -0.15
N ARG A 202 12.29 22.36 0.18
CA ARG A 202 12.14 21.76 1.52
C ARG A 202 12.99 20.51 1.66
N SER A 203 13.31 20.13 2.89
CA SER A 203 13.96 18.84 3.14
C SER A 203 12.98 17.70 2.86
N TYR A 204 13.23 16.92 1.82
CA TYR A 204 12.47 15.70 1.51
C TYR A 204 12.32 14.77 2.72
N TRP A 205 13.38 14.67 3.53
CA TRP A 205 13.37 13.89 4.76
C TRP A 205 12.37 14.42 5.79
N GLN A 206 12.20 15.74 5.91
CA GLN A 206 11.19 16.32 6.82
C GLN A 206 9.77 15.98 6.38
N LEU A 207 9.50 15.99 5.07
CA LEU A 207 8.20 15.58 4.52
C LEU A 207 7.92 14.09 4.81
N LEU A 208 8.85 13.19 4.47
CA LEU A 208 8.69 11.76 4.76
C LEU A 208 8.58 11.49 6.27
N GLY A 209 9.46 12.08 7.09
CA GLY A 209 9.47 11.91 8.54
C GLY A 209 8.23 12.44 9.25
N ALA A 210 7.47 13.31 8.59
CA ALA A 210 6.17 13.79 9.05
C ALA A 210 5.01 12.85 8.66
N VAL A 211 4.99 12.37 7.41
CA VAL A 211 3.93 11.50 6.88
C VAL A 211 4.00 10.07 7.43
N VAL A 212 5.20 9.51 7.54
CA VAL A 212 5.45 8.09 7.85
C VAL A 212 4.74 7.56 9.11
N PRO A 213 4.68 8.27 10.25
CA PRO A 213 3.97 7.79 11.44
C PRO A 213 2.45 7.61 11.21
N GLY A 214 1.80 8.57 10.54
CA GLY A 214 0.38 8.48 10.22
C GLY A 214 0.11 7.40 9.17
N LEU A 215 0.95 7.32 8.15
CA LEU A 215 0.91 6.31 7.09
C LEU A 215 1.00 4.88 7.65
N ALA A 216 1.86 4.63 8.66
CA ALA A 216 1.99 3.31 9.27
C ALA A 216 0.70 2.83 9.97
N LEU A 217 -0.02 3.73 10.65
CA LEU A 217 -1.34 3.43 11.21
C LEU A 217 -2.40 3.25 10.13
N GLY A 218 -2.42 4.13 9.12
CA GLY A 218 -3.35 4.03 8.00
C GLY A 218 -3.20 2.72 7.22
N GLN A 219 -1.95 2.29 6.98
CA GLN A 219 -1.64 1.01 6.35
C GLN A 219 -2.09 -0.18 7.21
N ALA A 220 -1.97 -0.10 8.54
CA ALA A 220 -2.47 -1.17 9.42
C ALA A 220 -3.98 -1.35 9.29
N LEU A 221 -4.76 -0.25 9.30
CA LEU A 221 -6.20 -0.31 9.11
C LEU A 221 -6.58 -0.74 7.68
N GLY A 222 -5.84 -0.32 6.66
CA GLY A 222 -6.03 -0.77 5.28
C GLY A 222 -5.86 -2.29 5.13
N TRP A 223 -4.88 -2.89 5.81
CA TRP A 223 -4.71 -4.35 5.84
C TRP A 223 -5.82 -5.07 6.61
N LEU A 224 -6.32 -4.51 7.72
CA LEU A 224 -7.52 -5.04 8.39
C LEU A 224 -8.78 -4.93 7.52
N GLY A 225 -8.90 -3.85 6.75
CA GLY A 225 -9.91 -3.71 5.71
C GLY A 225 -9.79 -4.82 4.66
N ALA A 226 -8.60 -5.05 4.11
CA ALA A 226 -8.35 -6.10 3.13
C ALA A 226 -8.71 -7.50 3.67
N ALA A 227 -8.42 -7.75 4.96
CA ALA A 227 -8.83 -8.97 5.67
C ALA A 227 -10.37 -9.11 5.77
N ALA A 228 -11.09 -8.01 6.03
CA ALA A 228 -12.55 -7.99 6.08
C ALA A 228 -13.22 -8.20 4.70
N HIS A 229 -12.57 -7.76 3.62
CA HIS A 229 -13.06 -7.93 2.24
C HIS A 229 -12.68 -9.28 1.62
N GLY A 230 -11.58 -9.89 2.06
CA GLY A 230 -10.98 -11.07 1.42
C GLY A 230 -10.03 -10.74 0.26
N VAL A 231 -9.61 -9.47 0.13
CA VAL A 231 -8.63 -9.02 -0.88
C VAL A 231 -7.21 -9.32 -0.42
N SER A 232 -6.32 -9.62 -1.37
CA SER A 232 -4.93 -10.03 -1.11
C SER A 232 -4.83 -11.19 -0.12
N ALA A 233 -5.76 -12.14 -0.24
CA ALA A 233 -5.78 -13.35 0.57
C ALA A 233 -4.49 -14.16 0.38
N GLY A 234 -3.99 -14.73 1.47
CA GLY A 234 -2.87 -15.66 1.39
C GLY A 234 -3.27 -16.95 0.68
N ALA A 235 -2.27 -17.63 0.12
CA ALA A 235 -2.40 -18.91 -0.55
C ALA A 235 -3.18 -19.92 0.32
N PRO A 236 -4.03 -20.76 -0.29
CA PRO A 236 -4.73 -21.82 0.43
C PRO A 236 -3.73 -22.82 1.00
N LEU A 237 -3.97 -23.24 2.24
CA LEU A 237 -3.16 -24.22 2.96
C LEU A 237 -3.87 -25.58 3.00
N ALA A 238 -3.09 -26.64 3.24
CA ALA A 238 -3.60 -28.01 3.23
C ALA A 238 -4.76 -28.20 4.22
N PRO A 239 -5.83 -28.94 3.84
CA PRO A 239 -6.90 -29.33 4.76
C PRO A 239 -6.31 -29.98 6.01
N GLY A 240 -6.69 -29.49 7.20
CA GLY A 240 -6.17 -29.97 8.48
C GLY A 240 -5.05 -29.11 9.09
N THR A 241 -4.62 -28.02 8.43
CA THR A 241 -3.68 -27.05 9.02
C THR A 241 -4.33 -26.31 10.19
N TRP A 242 -4.12 -26.80 11.41
CA TRP A 242 -4.85 -26.40 12.62
C TRP A 242 -4.62 -24.96 13.07
N TRP A 243 -3.44 -24.40 12.80
CA TRP A 243 -3.07 -23.03 13.16
C TRP A 243 -3.58 -21.99 12.14
N ALA A 244 -3.94 -22.42 10.93
CA ALA A 244 -4.31 -21.52 9.85
C ALA A 244 -5.76 -21.02 10.05
N PRO A 245 -5.99 -19.70 10.15
CA PRO A 245 -7.34 -19.17 10.23
C PRO A 245 -8.10 -19.46 8.93
N ARG A 246 -9.41 -19.67 9.06
CA ARG A 246 -10.31 -19.73 7.91
C ARG A 246 -10.57 -18.33 7.43
N LEU A 247 -9.98 -17.98 6.29
CA LEU A 247 -10.11 -16.66 5.69
C LEU A 247 -10.93 -16.72 4.42
N ARG A 248 -11.67 -15.65 4.19
CA ARG A 248 -12.44 -15.40 2.98
C ARG A 248 -11.51 -14.89 1.87
N ASP A 249 -11.78 -15.29 0.63
CA ASP A 249 -11.22 -14.66 -0.56
C ASP A 249 -12.24 -13.73 -1.26
N LEU A 250 -11.79 -13.06 -2.33
CA LEU A 250 -12.61 -12.15 -3.14
C LEU A 250 -13.88 -12.81 -3.72
N TYR A 251 -13.91 -14.14 -3.85
CA TYR A 251 -15.05 -14.91 -4.36
C TYR A 251 -16.00 -15.39 -3.25
N GLY A 252 -15.70 -15.08 -1.98
CA GLY A 252 -16.48 -15.49 -0.83
C GLY A 252 -16.14 -16.88 -0.29
N THR A 253 -15.11 -17.55 -0.81
CA THR A 253 -14.72 -18.90 -0.38
C THR A 253 -13.93 -18.84 0.92
N GLU A 254 -14.34 -19.62 1.93
CA GLU A 254 -13.68 -19.66 3.24
C GLU A 254 -12.84 -20.94 3.41
N LEU A 255 -11.52 -20.78 3.36
CA LEU A 255 -10.53 -21.86 3.44
C LEU A 255 -9.45 -21.54 4.47
N PRO A 256 -8.75 -22.55 5.05
CA PRO A 256 -7.51 -22.33 5.78
C PRO A 256 -6.49 -21.67 4.83
N ARG A 257 -6.03 -20.47 5.17
CA ARG A 257 -5.17 -19.64 4.31
C ARG A 257 -4.04 -19.03 5.12
N PHE A 258 -2.91 -18.74 4.47
CA PHE A 258 -1.83 -18.02 5.13
C PHE A 258 -2.32 -16.60 5.54
N PRO A 259 -2.14 -16.15 6.80
CA PRO A 259 -2.76 -14.93 7.31
C PRO A 259 -2.02 -13.64 6.91
N VAL A 260 -1.74 -13.47 5.61
CA VAL A 260 -0.99 -12.33 5.04
C VAL A 260 -1.49 -11.00 5.59
N GLN A 261 -2.80 -10.74 5.52
CA GLN A 261 -3.34 -9.42 5.84
C GLN A 261 -3.17 -9.07 7.33
N TYR A 262 -3.34 -10.03 8.24
CA TYR A 262 -3.16 -9.81 9.68
C TYR A 262 -1.67 -9.61 10.04
N LEU A 263 -0.78 -10.37 9.42
CA LEU A 263 0.67 -10.21 9.62
C LEU A 263 1.17 -8.87 9.04
N ALA A 264 0.61 -8.44 7.91
CA ALA A 264 0.91 -7.15 7.29
C ALA A 264 0.37 -5.96 8.11
N ALA A 265 -0.83 -6.09 8.68
CA ALA A 265 -1.37 -5.13 9.64
C ALA A 265 -0.48 -5.04 10.89
N LEU A 266 -0.06 -6.19 11.44
CA LEU A 266 0.83 -6.25 12.61
C LEU A 266 2.20 -5.64 12.31
N ALA A 267 2.79 -5.90 11.14
CA ALA A 267 4.05 -5.27 10.73
C ALA A 267 3.93 -3.74 10.61
N SER A 268 2.79 -3.24 10.13
CA SER A 268 2.49 -1.81 10.03
C SER A 268 2.35 -1.17 11.43
N LEU A 269 1.64 -1.83 12.36
CA LEU A 269 1.56 -1.42 13.77
C LEU A 269 2.92 -1.49 14.48
N ALA A 270 3.74 -2.50 14.19
CA ALA A 270 5.08 -2.63 14.74
C ALA A 270 5.99 -1.49 14.25
N ALA A 271 5.95 -1.16 12.96
CA ALA A 271 6.67 -0.01 12.41
C ALA A 271 6.29 1.29 13.13
N TRP A 272 4.97 1.54 13.30
CA TRP A 272 4.49 2.69 14.07
C TRP A 272 4.99 2.67 15.52
N ALA A 273 4.83 1.56 16.23
CA ALA A 273 5.18 1.44 17.65
C ALA A 273 6.69 1.61 17.89
N ILE A 274 7.54 1.10 16.99
CA ILE A 274 8.99 1.30 17.02
C ILE A 274 9.32 2.79 16.88
N MET A 275 8.71 3.49 15.92
CA MET A 275 8.93 4.93 15.73
C MET A 275 8.38 5.78 16.88
N ALA A 276 7.22 5.41 17.45
CA ALA A 276 6.61 6.11 18.58
C ALA A 276 7.42 5.98 19.87
N ARG A 277 8.04 4.81 20.10
CA ARG A 277 8.91 4.54 21.27
C ARG A 277 10.30 5.13 21.11
N LEU A 278 10.98 4.86 20.00
CA LEU A 278 12.37 5.30 19.79
C LEU A 278 12.48 6.78 19.42
N ARG A 279 11.36 7.40 18.99
CA ARG A 279 11.25 8.80 18.54
C ARG A 279 12.44 9.27 17.68
N PRO A 280 12.87 8.50 16.66
CA PRO A 280 14.03 8.88 15.87
C PRO A 280 13.76 10.18 15.10
N GLY A 281 14.84 10.86 14.73
CA GLY A 281 14.77 11.96 13.76
C GLY A 281 14.29 11.47 12.39
N ASP A 282 13.90 12.40 11.53
CA ASP A 282 13.14 12.14 10.30
C ASP A 282 13.68 11.04 9.39
N ARG A 283 15.00 11.04 9.14
CA ARG A 283 15.67 9.99 8.36
C ARG A 283 15.59 8.62 9.02
N GLY A 284 15.62 8.57 10.36
CA GLY A 284 15.48 7.34 11.13
C GLY A 284 14.03 6.84 11.18
N ARG A 285 13.03 7.73 11.20
CA ARG A 285 11.61 7.34 10.99
C ARG A 285 11.43 6.69 9.62
N THR A 286 11.91 7.38 8.59
CA THR A 286 11.86 6.91 7.20
C THR A 286 12.56 5.56 7.04
N ALA A 287 13.79 5.41 7.56
CA ALA A 287 14.54 4.16 7.50
C ALA A 287 13.84 3.03 8.28
N GLY A 288 13.36 3.30 9.50
CA GLY A 288 12.68 2.31 10.33
C GLY A 288 11.40 1.79 9.68
N TYR A 289 10.58 2.68 9.13
CA TYR A 289 9.41 2.30 8.33
C TYR A 289 9.80 1.48 7.09
N ALA A 290 10.75 1.98 6.30
CA ALA A 290 11.16 1.32 5.05
C ALA A 290 11.75 -0.07 5.29
N ILE A 291 12.51 -0.28 6.37
CA ILE A 291 13.01 -1.60 6.78
C ILE A 291 11.87 -2.49 7.25
N VAL A 292 11.09 -2.07 8.27
CA VAL A 292 10.08 -2.95 8.88
C VAL A 292 8.97 -3.29 7.88
N VAL A 293 8.40 -2.29 7.20
CA VAL A 293 7.34 -2.52 6.21
C VAL A 293 7.90 -3.17 4.94
N GLY A 294 9.05 -2.72 4.43
CA GLY A 294 9.65 -3.28 3.22
C GLY A 294 10.00 -4.76 3.37
N VAL A 295 10.72 -5.13 4.43
CA VAL A 295 11.08 -6.54 4.68
C VAL A 295 9.83 -7.38 4.92
N SER A 296 8.92 -6.95 5.80
CA SER A 296 7.71 -7.72 6.10
C SER A 296 6.83 -7.91 4.87
N LEU A 297 6.57 -6.88 4.07
CA LEU A 297 5.71 -7.01 2.90
C LEU A 297 6.41 -7.72 1.73
N ALA A 298 7.73 -7.59 1.55
CA ALA A 298 8.46 -8.37 0.54
C ALA A 298 8.35 -9.89 0.81
N LEU A 299 8.44 -10.31 2.07
CA LEU A 299 8.25 -11.70 2.48
C LEU A 299 6.77 -12.13 2.36
N LEU A 300 5.86 -11.35 2.93
CA LEU A 300 4.43 -11.68 2.99
C LEU A 300 3.75 -11.70 1.62
N CYS A 301 4.15 -10.83 0.68
CA CYS A 301 3.60 -10.83 -0.68
C CYS A 301 3.94 -12.10 -1.48
N GLY A 302 5.00 -12.85 -1.11
CA GLY A 302 5.28 -14.17 -1.69
C GLY A 302 4.27 -15.25 -1.32
N HIS A 303 3.45 -15.01 -0.28
CA HIS A 303 2.39 -15.90 0.15
C HIS A 303 0.98 -15.44 -0.29
N VAL A 304 0.86 -14.39 -1.12
CA VAL A 304 -0.44 -13.92 -1.64
C VAL A 304 -0.87 -14.78 -2.83
N GLU A 305 -2.13 -15.20 -2.85
CA GLU A 305 -2.70 -15.98 -3.96
C GLU A 305 -2.71 -15.19 -5.29
N GLN A 306 -2.50 -15.91 -6.41
CA GLN A 306 -2.65 -15.40 -7.79
C GLN A 306 -1.80 -14.16 -8.15
N ARG A 307 -0.64 -13.95 -7.51
CA ARG A 307 0.34 -12.95 -7.96
C ARG A 307 1.09 -13.45 -9.19
N GLN A 308 0.92 -12.76 -10.32
CA GLN A 308 1.77 -12.98 -11.49
C GLN A 308 3.21 -12.51 -11.20
N PRO A 309 4.23 -13.34 -11.47
CA PRO A 309 5.63 -12.93 -11.38
C PRO A 309 5.94 -11.96 -12.52
N LEU A 310 6.67 -10.88 -12.23
CA LEU A 310 7.06 -9.87 -13.21
C LEU A 310 8.47 -10.14 -13.77
N LEU A 311 9.44 -10.38 -12.87
CA LEU A 311 10.84 -10.58 -13.22
C LEU A 311 11.50 -11.52 -12.20
N ALA A 312 12.29 -12.49 -12.67
CA ALA A 312 13.03 -13.44 -11.83
C ALA A 312 12.19 -14.15 -10.75
N GLY A 313 10.90 -14.40 -11.03
CA GLY A 313 9.96 -15.02 -10.09
C GLY A 313 9.37 -14.07 -9.03
N LEU A 314 9.83 -12.81 -8.95
CA LEU A 314 9.27 -11.81 -8.05
C LEU A 314 8.04 -11.14 -8.67
N SER A 315 6.96 -11.02 -7.89
CA SER A 315 5.83 -10.16 -8.25
C SER A 315 6.21 -8.67 -8.14
N PHE A 316 5.48 -7.81 -8.85
CA PHE A 316 5.71 -6.36 -8.84
C PHE A 316 5.74 -5.78 -7.41
N ASP A 317 4.75 -6.12 -6.57
CA ASP A 317 4.69 -5.67 -5.17
C ASP A 317 5.93 -6.12 -4.38
N GLN A 318 6.38 -7.37 -4.53
CA GLN A 318 7.59 -7.86 -3.86
C GLN A 318 8.84 -7.08 -4.30
N ALA A 319 8.97 -6.74 -5.59
CA ALA A 319 10.08 -5.94 -6.09
C ALA A 319 10.08 -4.52 -5.48
N VAL A 320 8.91 -3.87 -5.41
CA VAL A 320 8.75 -2.55 -4.79
C VAL A 320 9.07 -2.59 -3.29
N TYR A 321 8.55 -3.56 -2.53
CA TYR A 321 8.84 -3.66 -1.09
C TYR A 321 10.29 -4.09 -0.80
N SER A 322 10.92 -4.89 -1.66
CA SER A 322 12.35 -5.22 -1.57
C SER A 322 13.22 -3.99 -1.83
N ALA A 323 12.89 -3.18 -2.84
CA ALA A 323 13.57 -1.91 -3.10
C ALA A 323 13.40 -0.94 -1.92
N LEU A 324 12.21 -0.86 -1.32
CA LEU A 324 11.95 -0.08 -0.11
C LEU A 324 12.81 -0.56 1.07
N ALA A 325 12.89 -1.87 1.30
CA ALA A 325 13.73 -2.47 2.35
C ALA A 325 15.22 -2.13 2.17
N LEU A 326 15.73 -2.29 0.95
CA LEU A 326 17.13 -1.99 0.60
C LEU A 326 17.44 -0.49 0.77
N ALA A 327 16.55 0.39 0.33
CA ALA A 327 16.68 1.84 0.52
C ALA A 327 16.67 2.22 2.01
N GLY A 328 15.79 1.59 2.80
CA GLY A 328 15.75 1.75 4.26
C GLY A 328 17.04 1.29 4.95
N ALA A 329 17.56 0.12 4.58
CA ALA A 329 18.81 -0.43 5.09
C ALA A 329 20.02 0.44 4.73
N ALA A 330 20.12 0.91 3.48
CA ALA A 330 21.16 1.84 3.05
C ALA A 330 21.09 3.17 3.82
N LEU A 331 19.88 3.72 4.03
CA LEU A 331 19.70 4.92 4.83
C LEU A 331 20.13 4.70 6.29
N ALA A 332 19.75 3.58 6.92
CA ALA A 332 20.19 3.23 8.26
C ALA A 332 21.71 3.08 8.37
N ALA A 333 22.36 2.41 7.41
CA ALA A 333 23.81 2.25 7.35
C ALA A 333 24.53 3.61 7.25
N THR A 334 24.08 4.52 6.37
CA THR A 334 24.69 5.86 6.27
C THR A 334 24.51 6.69 7.54
N LEU A 335 23.42 6.51 8.30
CA LEU A 335 23.23 7.14 9.61
C LEU A 335 24.20 6.56 10.65
N ALA A 336 24.35 5.23 10.71
CA ALA A 336 25.27 4.56 11.62
C ALA A 336 26.73 4.97 11.37
N LEU A 337 27.18 4.96 10.11
CA LEU A 337 28.54 5.39 9.73
C LEU A 337 28.82 6.85 10.12
N ARG A 338 27.84 7.76 9.90
CA ARG A 338 27.95 9.16 10.32
C ARG A 338 28.01 9.33 11.84
N GLN A 339 27.34 8.48 12.61
CA GLN A 339 27.43 8.48 14.07
C GLN A 339 28.78 7.95 14.56
N ALA A 340 29.29 6.87 13.96
CA ALA A 340 30.61 6.32 14.28
C ALA A 340 31.73 7.34 14.01
N GLY A 341 31.71 8.02 12.85
CA GLY A 341 32.67 9.09 12.54
C GLY A 341 32.65 10.22 13.57
N ARG A 342 31.46 10.69 13.98
CA ARG A 342 31.31 11.73 15.03
C ARG A 342 31.79 11.30 16.42
N ARG A 343 31.77 10.01 16.74
CA ARG A 343 32.36 9.48 17.98
C ARG A 343 33.88 9.46 17.88
N ARG A 344 34.44 9.06 16.73
CA ARG A 344 35.90 9.00 16.51
C ARG A 344 36.57 10.38 16.50
N THR A 345 35.91 11.41 15.96
CA THR A 345 36.43 12.79 16.00
C THR A 345 36.27 13.47 17.36
N ARG A 346 35.40 12.96 18.25
CA ARG A 346 35.33 13.33 19.67
C ARG A 346 36.25 12.47 20.55
N GLY A 347 37.40 12.06 20.01
CA GLY A 347 38.46 11.35 20.73
C GLY A 347 39.04 12.17 21.90
N PRO A 348 39.95 11.58 22.70
CA PRO A 348 40.16 11.88 24.13
C PRO A 348 40.63 13.30 24.53
N HIS A 349 40.84 14.21 23.58
CA HIS A 349 41.17 15.61 23.88
C HIS A 349 40.12 16.34 24.75
N GLN A 350 38.85 15.90 24.76
CA GLN A 350 37.84 16.43 25.69
C GLN A 350 37.89 15.82 27.10
N GLU A 351 38.61 14.73 27.34
CA GLU A 351 38.81 14.21 28.70
C GLU A 351 40.01 14.87 29.40
N LEU A 352 41.05 15.30 28.67
CA LEU A 352 42.13 16.12 29.25
C LEU A 352 41.68 17.53 29.66
N CYS A 353 40.61 18.06 29.04
CA CYS A 353 40.03 19.36 29.40
C CYS A 353 38.81 19.24 30.34
N ARG A 354 38.67 18.14 31.08
CA ARG A 354 37.86 18.18 32.32
C ARG A 354 38.68 18.89 33.40
N PRO A 355 38.28 20.07 33.90
CA PRO A 355 38.92 20.64 35.08
C PRO A 355 38.82 19.61 36.22
N GLY A 356 39.95 19.26 36.81
CA GLY A 356 40.00 18.31 37.91
C GLY A 356 39.10 18.78 39.05
N ARG A 357 38.35 17.86 39.66
CA ARG A 357 37.36 18.13 40.73
C ARG A 357 37.99 18.56 42.08
N GLY A 358 39.11 19.29 42.04
CA GLY A 358 39.85 19.79 43.19
C GLY A 358 40.60 21.11 42.94
N ALA A 359 40.61 21.65 41.71
CA ALA A 359 41.11 22.99 41.46
C ALA A 359 39.98 23.99 41.71
N ALA A 360 40.08 24.76 42.79
CA ALA A 360 39.18 25.89 43.04
C ALA A 360 39.28 26.90 41.87
N PRO A 361 38.17 27.50 41.41
CA PRO A 361 38.24 28.57 40.42
C PRO A 361 39.04 29.74 41.01
N PRO A 362 39.92 30.40 40.22
CA PRO A 362 40.62 31.58 40.68
C PRO A 362 39.61 32.68 41.03
N PRO A 363 39.76 33.37 42.17
CA PRO A 363 38.97 34.55 42.48
C PRO A 363 39.40 35.76 41.61
N CYS A 364 38.60 36.82 41.68
CA CYS A 364 38.79 38.14 41.05
C CYS A 364 38.38 38.21 39.55
N HIS A 365 37.72 39.27 39.05
CA HIS A 365 37.44 40.60 39.62
C HIS A 365 35.95 40.98 39.59
N PRO A 366 35.41 41.67 40.61
CA PRO A 366 34.12 42.36 40.56
C PRO A 366 34.32 43.87 40.29
N GLU A 367 34.72 44.25 39.07
CA GLU A 367 35.04 45.65 38.77
C GLU A 367 34.57 46.09 37.38
N TRP A 368 33.28 46.40 37.28
CA TRP A 368 32.70 47.30 36.27
C TRP A 368 31.37 47.87 36.79
N ARG A 369 31.45 48.83 37.74
CA ARG A 369 30.33 49.72 38.05
C ARG A 369 30.36 50.88 37.06
N GLY A 370 29.67 50.75 35.94
CA GLY A 370 29.36 51.90 35.08
C GLY A 370 28.31 52.78 35.75
N THR A 371 28.71 53.98 36.17
CA THR A 371 27.82 55.04 36.69
C THR A 371 27.38 56.02 35.60
N ALA A 372 26.29 56.76 35.88
CA ALA A 372 25.67 57.82 35.08
C ALA A 372 24.99 57.34 33.78
N GLU A 373 23.67 57.49 33.58
CA GLU A 373 22.76 58.65 33.72
C GLU A 373 22.91 59.72 32.63
N SER A 374 21.76 60.35 32.32
CA SER A 374 21.52 61.49 31.42
C SER A 374 21.92 61.38 29.94
N GLY A 375 20.97 60.90 29.12
CA GLY A 375 20.97 61.03 27.66
C GLY A 375 19.58 61.37 27.12
N GLN A 376 19.16 62.64 27.27
CA GLN A 376 17.88 63.14 26.75
C GLN A 376 17.82 63.04 25.22
N TRP A 377 16.69 62.56 24.69
CA TRP A 377 16.33 62.67 23.28
C TRP A 377 15.16 63.65 23.10
N PRO A 378 15.36 64.82 22.47
CA PRO A 378 14.30 65.78 22.17
C PRO A 378 13.84 65.73 20.71
N GLY A 379 12.51 65.63 20.49
CA GLY A 379 11.86 65.88 19.19
C GLY A 379 12.14 64.87 18.06
N GLY A 380 11.35 64.81 16.98
CA GLY A 380 10.10 65.51 16.70
C GLY A 380 9.85 65.75 15.21
N HIS A 381 9.00 64.92 14.58
CA HIS A 381 8.31 65.17 13.28
C HIS A 381 9.17 65.41 12.00
N PRO A 382 8.58 65.50 10.78
CA PRO A 382 7.27 65.00 10.30
C PRO A 382 7.36 64.14 9.00
N SER A 383 6.18 63.78 8.50
CA SER A 383 5.83 63.23 7.18
C SER A 383 6.62 63.71 5.95
N ARG A 384 6.79 62.79 4.98
CA ARG A 384 6.43 62.98 3.56
C ARG A 384 5.95 61.67 2.94
#